data_AF-R7VD97-F1
#
_entry.id   AF-R7VD97-F1
#
_cell.length_a   1.000
_cell.length_b   1.000
_cell.length_c   1.000
_cell.angle_alpha   90.00
_cell.angle_beta   90.00
_cell.angle_gamma   90.00
#
_symmetry.space_group_name_H-M   'P 1'
#
loop_
_entity.id
_entity.type
_entity.pdbx_description
1 polymer ?
#
loop_
_entity_poly.entity_id
_entity_poly.type
_entity_poly.pdbx_seq_one_letter_code
_entity_poly.pdbx_strand_id
1 'polypeptide(L)'
;MDWGKCLSFEPIFNDVVLTTLENSLDGKNDDVFSMLQSRQSAKLAEALSHFLVKSWPKDTNKMLEFVLTLPAMKQYLSCFFVSHAKSTDGKNKDLLTEECKEKLAIAISLFEQMSRGISDGGITVGQLKIVLSKQKRFVELLQCEKRSEAMYQQAAANVKLREQELDCYERLRAQVATLVSFFKEAGPKCMEDLEEELKQAVDTMNIEKVWELRLHEEENITMKILTLDDKLANVLPEVNRLEKCRLFRFIWKEIIKSCKSPSRNIDGLLSDVWGRSVSLFEGLSSEMKSGNIRLQKVAHFFKETSSDEACMMTDLSFMGLEEEAAKQRCKQMQHFFSLEDAYRGATVIMRCKEDFHLTGDFQTLEALIDLTDCHAQLPWLKVVRESHGSMEVDALTLAENINRGGRYEVTMNHDANQAREDCNMNSVMKLHLKNSQGELCHYSYQQLRDLQSKIMLVAGQAEVARGQIQMFTELFSAIVRYSKIYVELCNTGCLLFKKWKTRFFCGDHLKKVHISFGSGTPAMTGSSQNVKEQVDLISNFMEQCLKEWR
;
A
#
# COMPACT_ATOMS: atom_id res chain seq x y z
N MET A 1 -61.84 -10.06 29.23
CA MET A 1 -61.11 -10.63 30.40
C MET A 1 -60.69 -9.44 31.24
N ASP A 2 -60.68 -9.54 32.57
CA ASP A 2 -60.15 -8.46 33.42
C ASP A 2 -58.61 -8.53 33.40
N TRP A 3 -58.01 -8.01 32.32
CA TRP A 3 -56.58 -8.15 32.01
C TRP A 3 -55.67 -7.59 33.11
N GLY A 4 -56.16 -6.63 33.90
CA GLY A 4 -55.44 -6.10 35.07
C GLY A 4 -55.14 -7.12 36.18
N LYS A 5 -55.79 -8.29 36.17
CA LYS A 5 -55.58 -9.37 37.15
C LYS A 5 -54.71 -10.52 36.65
N CYS A 6 -54.24 -10.50 35.40
CA CYS A 6 -53.51 -11.61 34.75
C CYS A 6 -52.11 -11.23 34.23
N LEU A 7 -51.40 -10.35 34.95
CA LEU A 7 -50.04 -9.88 34.61
C LEU A 7 -49.02 -11.02 34.43
N SER A 8 -49.21 -12.18 35.08
CA SER A 8 -48.30 -13.33 34.99
C SER A 8 -48.45 -14.19 33.72
N PHE A 9 -49.61 -14.13 33.05
CA PHE A 9 -49.88 -14.89 31.82
C PHE A 9 -49.70 -14.04 30.55
N GLU A 10 -49.54 -12.73 30.71
CA GLU A 10 -49.43 -11.75 29.63
C GLU A 10 -48.26 -12.01 28.66
N PRO A 11 -47.05 -12.40 29.10
CA PRO A 11 -45.94 -12.70 28.18
C PRO A 11 -46.21 -13.94 27.33
N ILE A 12 -46.76 -14.99 27.96
CA ILE A 12 -47.12 -16.26 27.31
C ILE A 12 -48.25 -16.02 26.32
N PHE A 13 -49.23 -15.18 26.68
CA PHE A 13 -50.32 -14.80 25.78
C PHE A 13 -49.80 -14.04 24.56
N ASN A 14 -48.93 -13.04 24.73
CA ASN A 14 -48.35 -12.29 23.63
C ASN A 14 -47.50 -13.18 22.71
N ASP A 15 -46.73 -14.11 23.27
CA ASP A 15 -45.90 -15.07 22.53
C ASP A 15 -46.75 -16.07 21.73
N VAL A 16 -47.83 -16.58 22.34
CA VAL A 16 -48.80 -17.45 21.66
C VAL A 16 -49.53 -16.69 20.55
N VAL A 17 -49.93 -15.44 20.78
CA VAL A 17 -50.57 -14.60 19.75
C VAL A 17 -49.60 -14.32 18.61
N LEU A 18 -48.34 -13.94 18.89
CA LEU A 18 -47.30 -13.75 17.88
C LEU A 18 -47.08 -15.03 17.05
N THR A 19 -46.86 -16.15 17.72
CA THR A 19 -46.63 -17.45 17.06
C THR A 19 -47.85 -17.88 16.23
N THR A 20 -49.06 -17.63 16.72
CA THR A 20 -50.31 -17.95 15.99
C THR A 20 -50.50 -17.02 14.80
N LEU A 21 -50.17 -15.74 14.93
CA LEU A 21 -50.18 -14.77 13.84
C LEU A 21 -49.13 -15.11 12.78
N GLU A 22 -47.90 -15.45 13.16
CA GLU A 22 -46.84 -15.87 12.24
C GLU A 22 -47.23 -17.14 11.48
N ASN A 23 -47.70 -18.18 12.17
CA ASN A 23 -48.11 -19.44 11.55
C ASN A 23 -49.37 -19.31 10.67
N SER A 24 -50.30 -18.42 11.02
CA SER A 24 -51.50 -18.18 10.19
C SER A 24 -51.20 -17.35 8.95
N LEU A 25 -50.14 -16.53 8.96
CA LEU A 25 -49.75 -15.67 7.86
C LEU A 25 -48.79 -16.33 6.85
N ASP A 26 -47.99 -17.31 7.29
CA ASP A 26 -47.17 -18.16 6.39
C ASP A 26 -48.00 -19.24 5.66
N GLY A 27 -49.20 -19.54 6.17
CA GLY A 27 -50.22 -20.33 5.48
C GLY A 27 -51.17 -19.43 4.68
N LYS A 28 -51.75 -19.95 3.59
CA LYS A 28 -52.84 -19.30 2.82
C LYS A 28 -54.15 -19.10 3.61
N ASN A 29 -54.12 -18.98 4.93
CA ASN A 29 -55.29 -18.86 5.79
C ASN A 29 -55.36 -17.48 6.44
N ASP A 30 -56.00 -16.54 5.74
CA ASP A 30 -56.53 -15.28 6.28
C ASP A 30 -57.58 -15.48 7.42
N ASP A 31 -57.74 -16.68 7.97
CA ASP A 31 -58.88 -17.12 8.79
C ASP A 31 -59.04 -16.31 10.10
N VAL A 32 -57.96 -15.94 10.79
CA VAL A 32 -58.07 -15.23 12.08
C VAL A 32 -58.59 -13.80 11.90
N PHE A 33 -58.14 -13.12 10.84
CA PHE A 33 -58.61 -11.77 10.51
C PHE A 33 -59.89 -11.79 9.66
N SER A 34 -60.17 -12.86 8.92
CA SER A 34 -61.47 -13.07 8.28
C SER A 34 -62.56 -13.32 9.33
N MET A 35 -62.24 -13.96 10.45
CA MET A 35 -63.12 -14.09 11.63
C MET A 35 -63.40 -12.75 12.34
N LEU A 36 -62.43 -11.81 12.31
CA LEU A 36 -62.65 -10.42 12.72
C LEU A 36 -63.57 -9.68 11.74
N GLN A 37 -63.34 -9.84 10.43
CA GLN A 37 -64.17 -9.24 9.39
C GLN A 37 -65.60 -9.82 9.37
N SER A 38 -65.78 -11.09 9.73
CA SER A 38 -67.07 -11.80 9.82
C SER A 38 -67.84 -11.54 11.13
N ARG A 39 -67.31 -10.69 12.02
CA ARG A 39 -67.94 -10.20 13.26
C ARG A 39 -68.24 -11.26 14.33
N GLN A 40 -67.60 -12.43 14.26
CA GLN A 40 -67.99 -13.56 15.12
C GLN A 40 -67.39 -13.54 16.54
N SER A 41 -66.46 -12.62 16.88
CA SER A 41 -65.84 -12.59 18.22
C SER A 41 -65.36 -11.19 18.67
N ALA A 42 -66.16 -10.51 19.51
CA ALA A 42 -65.77 -9.26 20.15
C ALA A 42 -64.56 -9.40 21.09
N LYS A 43 -64.39 -10.58 21.72
CA LYS A 43 -63.29 -10.87 22.64
C LYS A 43 -61.94 -11.02 21.92
N LEU A 44 -61.96 -11.56 20.70
CA LEU A 44 -60.76 -11.70 19.87
C LEU A 44 -60.29 -10.34 19.35
N ALA A 45 -61.23 -9.46 19.00
CA ALA A 45 -60.94 -8.09 18.59
C ALA A 45 -60.35 -7.24 19.73
N GLU A 46 -60.88 -7.39 20.95
CA GLU A 46 -60.33 -6.77 22.18
C GLU A 46 -58.91 -7.28 22.49
N ALA A 47 -58.67 -8.59 22.36
CA ALA A 47 -57.38 -9.19 22.61
C ALA A 47 -56.29 -8.74 21.61
N LEU A 48 -56.62 -8.70 20.31
CA LEU A 48 -55.71 -8.21 19.26
C LEU A 48 -55.45 -6.71 19.40
N SER A 49 -56.47 -5.93 19.77
CA SER A 49 -56.31 -4.51 20.08
C SER A 49 -55.35 -4.29 21.26
N HIS A 50 -55.50 -5.06 22.34
CA HIS A 50 -54.61 -5.00 23.51
C HIS A 50 -53.17 -5.41 23.15
N PHE A 51 -53.01 -6.46 22.34
CA PHE A 51 -51.70 -6.91 21.85
C PHE A 51 -50.95 -5.81 21.10
N LEU A 52 -51.61 -5.13 20.14
CA LEU A 52 -50.96 -4.06 19.38
C LEU A 52 -50.54 -2.89 20.28
N VAL A 53 -51.43 -2.44 21.17
CA VAL A 53 -51.16 -1.32 22.09
C VAL A 53 -49.99 -1.63 23.02
N LYS A 54 -49.93 -2.85 23.58
CA LYS A 54 -48.86 -3.26 24.49
C LYS A 54 -47.53 -3.50 23.78
N SER A 55 -47.58 -4.05 22.57
CA SER A 55 -46.38 -4.29 21.75
C SER A 55 -45.84 -3.01 21.13
N TRP A 56 -46.59 -1.91 21.19
CA TRP A 56 -46.21 -0.64 20.60
C TRP A 56 -44.92 -0.08 21.25
N PRO A 57 -43.89 0.27 20.47
CA PRO A 57 -42.66 0.83 21.00
C PRO A 57 -42.90 2.15 21.72
N LYS A 58 -42.26 2.33 22.88
CA LYS A 58 -42.23 3.63 23.58
C LYS A 58 -41.23 4.60 22.96
N ASP A 59 -40.22 4.07 22.29
CA ASP A 59 -39.19 4.83 21.59
C ASP A 59 -39.65 5.16 20.17
N THR A 60 -39.68 6.44 19.84
CA THR A 60 -40.05 6.95 18.50
C THR A 60 -39.17 6.41 17.39
N ASN A 61 -37.90 6.15 17.68
CA ASN A 61 -36.94 5.68 16.69
C ASN A 61 -37.18 4.23 16.27
N LYS A 62 -37.83 3.43 17.12
CA LYS A 62 -38.15 2.02 16.85
C LYS A 62 -39.52 1.82 16.23
N MET A 63 -40.35 2.87 16.14
CA MET A 63 -41.70 2.76 15.61
C MET A 63 -41.72 2.33 14.15
N LEU A 64 -40.86 2.92 13.30
CA LEU A 64 -40.78 2.56 11.88
C LEU A 64 -40.40 1.09 11.68
N GLU A 65 -39.36 0.63 12.38
CA GLU A 65 -38.90 -0.74 12.32
C GLU A 65 -39.97 -1.72 12.82
N PHE A 66 -40.63 -1.41 13.95
CA PHE A 66 -41.72 -2.22 14.48
C PHE A 66 -42.89 -2.34 13.51
N VAL A 67 -43.34 -1.23 12.94
CA VAL A 67 -44.47 -1.20 12.00
C VAL A 67 -44.16 -2.02 10.74
N LEU A 68 -42.93 -1.95 10.25
CA LEU A 68 -42.47 -2.71 9.09
C LEU A 68 -42.22 -4.19 9.38
N THR A 69 -41.89 -4.56 10.62
CA THR A 69 -41.58 -5.94 10.98
C THR A 69 -42.80 -6.72 11.44
N LEU A 70 -43.85 -6.05 11.96
CA LEU A 70 -45.05 -6.73 12.44
C LEU A 70 -45.79 -7.45 11.29
N PRO A 71 -45.84 -8.80 11.26
CA PRO A 71 -46.44 -9.55 10.15
C PRO A 71 -47.93 -9.27 9.99
N ALA A 72 -48.65 -9.06 11.09
CA ALA A 72 -50.08 -8.79 11.11
C ALA A 72 -50.46 -7.32 10.77
N MET A 73 -49.48 -6.43 10.53
CA MET A 73 -49.74 -4.99 10.33
C MET A 73 -50.68 -4.72 9.17
N LYS A 74 -50.52 -5.45 8.05
CA LYS A 74 -51.39 -5.36 6.86
C LYS A 74 -52.85 -5.61 7.23
N GLN A 75 -53.10 -6.65 8.03
CA GLN A 75 -54.43 -7.04 8.44
C GLN A 75 -55.03 -6.02 9.40
N TYR A 76 -54.25 -5.52 10.37
CA TYR A 76 -54.68 -4.41 11.23
C TYR A 76 -55.09 -3.17 10.43
N LEU A 77 -54.27 -2.76 9.45
CA LEU A 77 -54.58 -1.64 8.56
C LEU A 77 -55.83 -1.90 7.71
N SER A 78 -55.98 -3.11 7.17
CA SER A 78 -57.16 -3.48 6.38
C SER A 78 -58.46 -3.39 7.20
N CYS A 79 -58.44 -3.85 8.46
CA CYS A 79 -59.56 -3.75 9.39
C CYS A 79 -59.89 -2.29 9.71
N PHE A 80 -58.87 -1.46 9.92
CA PHE A 80 -59.01 -0.03 10.18
C PHE A 80 -59.66 0.70 8.98
N PHE A 81 -59.19 0.46 7.76
CA PHE A 81 -59.78 1.06 6.57
C PHE A 81 -61.20 0.56 6.28
N VAL A 82 -61.51 -0.71 6.55
CA VAL A 82 -62.88 -1.25 6.44
C VAL A 82 -63.83 -0.61 7.45
N SER A 83 -63.40 -0.35 8.69
CA SER A 83 -64.22 0.39 9.66
C SER A 83 -64.54 1.82 9.22
N HIS A 84 -63.68 2.45 8.42
CA HIS A 84 -63.88 3.82 7.92
C HIS A 84 -64.63 3.90 6.57
N ALA A 85 -64.70 2.82 5.77
CA ALA A 85 -65.12 2.88 4.36
C ALA A 85 -66.63 2.80 4.07
N LYS A 86 -67.55 2.77 5.05
CA LYS A 86 -69.01 2.88 4.79
C LYS A 86 -69.75 3.52 5.97
N SER A 87 -69.88 4.84 5.95
CA SER A 87 -70.85 5.60 6.76
C SER A 87 -72.11 5.85 5.92
N THR A 88 -73.02 4.88 5.86
CA THR A 88 -74.42 5.11 5.43
C THR A 88 -75.45 4.26 6.17
N ASP A 89 -75.07 3.35 7.08
CA ASP A 89 -76.06 2.62 7.88
C ASP A 89 -75.56 2.37 9.31
N GLY A 90 -76.28 2.94 10.28
CA GLY A 90 -75.86 3.19 11.66
C GLY A 90 -75.76 1.96 12.58
N LYS A 91 -75.23 0.83 12.09
CA LYS A 91 -75.03 -0.40 12.88
C LYS A 91 -73.71 -1.10 12.56
N ASN A 92 -72.59 -0.45 12.89
CA ASN A 92 -71.31 -1.14 13.09
C ASN A 92 -70.79 -0.88 14.50
N LYS A 93 -70.60 -1.95 15.28
CA LYS A 93 -69.71 -1.92 16.44
C LYS A 93 -68.30 -1.78 15.89
N ASP A 94 -67.59 -0.75 16.34
CA ASP A 94 -66.16 -0.63 16.15
C ASP A 94 -65.47 -1.92 16.62
N LEU A 95 -64.78 -2.58 15.69
CA LEU A 95 -64.11 -3.86 15.94
C LEU A 95 -62.83 -3.68 16.76
N LEU A 96 -62.17 -2.53 16.64
CA LEU A 96 -60.92 -2.22 17.33
C LEU A 96 -61.18 -1.21 18.47
N THR A 97 -60.43 -1.32 19.57
CA THR A 97 -60.49 -0.33 20.65
C THR A 97 -59.97 1.03 20.17
N GLU A 98 -60.44 2.13 20.77
CA GLU A 98 -59.98 3.48 20.42
C GLU A 98 -58.46 3.64 20.55
N GLU A 99 -57.86 3.11 21.61
CA GLU A 99 -56.40 3.17 21.82
C GLU A 99 -55.63 2.42 20.71
N CYS A 100 -56.18 1.31 20.20
CA CYS A 100 -55.60 0.59 19.06
C CYS A 100 -55.72 1.38 17.76
N LYS A 101 -56.87 2.04 17.53
CA LYS A 101 -57.08 2.92 16.37
C LYS A 101 -56.11 4.10 16.39
N GLU A 102 -55.85 4.69 17.55
CA GLU A 102 -54.84 5.74 17.71
C GLU A 102 -53.46 5.27 17.26
N LYS A 103 -53.03 4.06 17.67
CA LYS A 103 -51.74 3.49 17.20
C LYS A 103 -51.72 3.25 15.69
N LEU A 104 -52.82 2.78 15.10
CA LEU A 104 -52.91 2.58 13.65
C LEU A 104 -52.92 3.90 12.88
N ALA A 105 -53.56 4.94 13.42
CA ALA A 105 -53.49 6.29 12.85
C ALA A 105 -52.05 6.84 12.89
N ILE A 106 -51.31 6.60 13.98
CA ILE A 106 -49.87 6.92 14.06
C ILE A 106 -49.09 6.15 12.99
N ALA A 107 -49.37 4.86 12.79
CA ALA A 107 -48.72 4.05 11.75
C ALA A 107 -48.95 4.62 10.34
N ILE A 108 -50.19 4.98 10.02
CA ILE A 108 -50.57 5.57 8.72
C ILE A 108 -49.87 6.91 8.52
N SER A 109 -49.93 7.80 9.51
CA SER A 109 -49.24 9.09 9.47
C SER A 109 -47.73 8.92 9.26
N LEU A 110 -47.13 7.92 9.90
CA LEU A 110 -45.71 7.58 9.70
C LEU A 110 -45.45 7.12 8.26
N PHE A 111 -46.27 6.27 7.68
CA PHE A 111 -46.13 5.86 6.27
C PHE A 111 -46.28 7.02 5.30
N GLU A 112 -47.24 7.92 5.52
CA GLU A 112 -47.41 9.13 4.72
C GLU A 112 -46.21 10.06 4.83
N GLN A 113 -45.64 10.20 6.03
CA GLN A 113 -44.42 10.95 6.26
C GLN A 113 -43.23 10.32 5.52
N MET A 114 -43.06 9.00 5.61
CA MET A 114 -41.98 8.30 4.90
C MET A 114 -42.15 8.39 3.38
N SER A 115 -43.36 8.18 2.86
CA SER A 115 -43.65 8.26 1.42
C SER A 115 -43.41 9.66 0.86
N ARG A 116 -43.79 10.71 1.60
CA ARG A 116 -43.46 12.09 1.24
C ARG A 116 -41.96 12.33 1.33
N GLY A 117 -41.34 11.97 2.45
CA GLY A 117 -39.90 12.09 2.70
C GLY A 117 -39.01 11.43 1.64
N ILE A 118 -39.42 10.26 1.12
CA ILE A 118 -38.72 9.55 0.03
C ILE A 118 -38.83 10.33 -1.29
N SER A 119 -39.96 10.99 -1.52
CA SER A 119 -40.23 11.75 -2.75
C SER A 119 -39.53 13.10 -2.73
N ASP A 120 -39.66 13.85 -1.64
CA ASP A 120 -39.14 15.23 -1.49
C ASP A 120 -37.74 15.31 -0.88
N GLY A 121 -37.18 14.20 -0.38
CA GLY A 121 -35.86 14.15 0.22
C GLY A 121 -35.80 14.45 1.72
N GLY A 122 -36.95 14.63 2.38
CA GLY A 122 -37.06 14.91 3.82
C GLY A 122 -36.89 13.69 4.74
N ILE A 123 -36.74 12.47 4.19
CA ILE A 123 -36.43 11.27 4.98
C ILE A 123 -34.96 11.26 5.43
N THR A 124 -34.67 10.78 6.64
CA THR A 124 -33.27 10.62 7.06
C THR A 124 -32.60 9.41 6.41
N VAL A 125 -31.27 9.43 6.26
CA VAL A 125 -30.52 8.30 5.71
C VAL A 125 -30.75 7.01 6.52
N GLY A 126 -30.80 7.10 7.85
CA GLY A 126 -31.10 5.96 8.72
C GLY A 126 -32.51 5.41 8.52
N GLN A 127 -33.52 6.27 8.39
CA GLN A 127 -34.89 5.85 8.07
C GLN A 127 -34.98 5.20 6.68
N LEU A 128 -34.29 5.77 5.69
CA LEU A 128 -34.21 5.19 4.35
C LEU A 128 -33.61 3.78 4.38
N LYS A 129 -32.50 3.57 5.12
CA LYS A 129 -31.90 2.24 5.30
C LYS A 129 -32.88 1.22 5.89
N ILE A 130 -33.67 1.62 6.89
CA ILE A 130 -34.71 0.77 7.47
C ILE A 130 -35.75 0.40 6.41
N VAL A 131 -36.26 1.39 5.66
CA VAL A 131 -37.24 1.17 4.59
C VAL A 131 -36.69 0.23 3.50
N LEU A 132 -35.45 0.43 3.05
CA LEU A 132 -34.80 -0.40 2.04
C LEU A 132 -34.60 -1.84 2.53
N SER A 133 -34.20 -2.04 3.80
CA SER A 133 -34.07 -3.38 4.38
C SER A 133 -35.38 -4.19 4.38
N LYS A 134 -36.53 -3.51 4.32
CA LYS A 134 -37.89 -4.08 4.30
C LYS A 134 -38.70 -3.58 3.10
N GLN A 135 -38.06 -3.31 1.96
CA GLN A 135 -38.65 -2.65 0.79
C GLN A 135 -39.98 -3.30 0.34
N LYS A 136 -39.99 -4.63 0.17
CA LYS A 136 -41.19 -5.38 -0.25
C LYS A 136 -42.36 -5.15 0.70
N ARG A 137 -42.08 -5.15 2.01
CA ARG A 137 -43.09 -4.99 3.06
C ARG A 137 -43.58 -3.55 3.15
N PHE A 138 -42.70 -2.56 2.97
CA PHE A 138 -43.08 -1.16 2.89
C PHE A 138 -44.05 -0.91 1.72
N VAL A 139 -43.73 -1.43 0.52
CA VAL A 139 -44.61 -1.32 -0.66
C VAL A 139 -45.94 -2.04 -0.45
N GLU A 140 -45.93 -3.24 0.15
CA GLU A 140 -47.16 -3.98 0.47
C GLU A 140 -48.08 -3.22 1.44
N LEU A 141 -47.53 -2.59 2.48
CA LEU A 141 -48.32 -1.86 3.47
C LEU A 141 -48.89 -0.56 2.91
N LEU A 142 -48.19 0.09 1.97
CA LEU A 142 -48.72 1.25 1.26
C LEU A 142 -49.98 0.90 0.45
N GLN A 143 -50.02 -0.28 -0.19
CA GLN A 143 -51.17 -0.76 -0.97
C GLN A 143 -52.45 -1.00 -0.15
N CYS A 144 -52.39 -0.96 1.19
CA CYS A 144 -53.56 -1.19 2.04
C CYS A 144 -54.56 -0.02 2.02
N GLU A 145 -54.10 1.19 1.72
CA GLU A 145 -54.95 2.35 1.57
C GLU A 145 -55.61 2.33 0.17
N LYS A 146 -56.86 2.79 0.01
CA LYS A 146 -57.51 2.84 -1.31
C LYS A 146 -57.00 4.01 -2.17
N ARG A 147 -55.69 4.15 -2.39
CA ARG A 147 -55.16 5.15 -3.33
C ARG A 147 -55.06 4.58 -4.75
N SER A 148 -54.88 5.47 -5.72
CA SER A 148 -54.67 5.10 -7.12
C SER A 148 -53.45 4.20 -7.27
N GLU A 149 -53.57 3.13 -8.06
CA GLU A 149 -52.48 2.21 -8.41
C GLU A 149 -51.22 2.95 -8.89
N ALA A 150 -51.40 4.07 -9.61
CA ALA A 150 -50.31 4.91 -10.11
C ALA A 150 -49.46 5.53 -8.98
N MET A 151 -50.06 5.84 -7.83
CA MET A 151 -49.34 6.44 -6.69
C MET A 151 -48.39 5.43 -6.04
N TYR A 152 -48.77 4.16 -5.97
CA TYR A 152 -47.94 3.09 -5.39
C TYR A 152 -46.80 2.67 -6.31
N GLN A 153 -47.06 2.64 -7.62
CA GLN A 153 -46.03 2.40 -8.62
C GLN A 153 -44.97 3.51 -8.59
N GLN A 154 -45.39 4.78 -8.44
CA GLN A 154 -44.47 5.89 -8.26
C GLN A 154 -43.67 5.78 -6.95
N ALA A 155 -44.32 5.45 -5.84
CA ALA A 155 -43.64 5.27 -4.56
C ALA A 155 -42.59 4.15 -4.63
N ALA A 156 -42.93 3.01 -5.24
CA ALA A 156 -42.00 1.90 -5.45
C ALA A 156 -40.82 2.30 -6.36
N ALA A 157 -41.08 3.05 -7.44
CA ALA A 157 -40.03 3.59 -8.30
C ALA A 157 -39.11 4.55 -7.55
N ASN A 158 -39.66 5.48 -6.76
CA ASN A 158 -38.89 6.41 -5.94
C ASN A 158 -38.00 5.66 -4.94
N VAL A 159 -38.52 4.62 -4.27
CA VAL A 159 -37.72 3.81 -3.34
C VAL A 159 -36.53 3.17 -4.06
N LYS A 160 -36.72 2.63 -5.27
CA LYS A 160 -35.64 2.05 -6.07
C LYS A 160 -34.60 3.10 -6.50
N LEU A 161 -35.04 4.31 -6.85
CA LEU A 161 -34.12 5.42 -7.14
C LEU A 161 -33.29 5.78 -5.91
N ARG A 162 -33.91 5.87 -4.73
CA ARG A 162 -33.21 6.15 -3.47
C ARG A 162 -32.23 5.05 -3.06
N GLU A 163 -32.53 3.79 -3.38
CA GLU A 163 -31.60 2.67 -3.20
C GLU A 163 -30.31 2.87 -4.01
N GLN A 164 -30.44 3.18 -5.30
CA GLN A 164 -29.30 3.44 -6.17
C GLN A 164 -28.49 4.66 -5.73
N GLU A 165 -29.16 5.72 -5.28
CA GLU A 165 -28.51 6.92 -4.75
C GLU A 165 -27.70 6.60 -3.49
N LEU A 166 -28.30 5.87 -2.55
CA LEU A 166 -27.63 5.46 -1.32
C LEU A 166 -26.42 4.56 -1.63
N ASP A 167 -26.55 3.58 -2.53
CA ASP A 167 -25.46 2.71 -2.96
C ASP A 167 -24.30 3.52 -3.58
N CYS A 168 -24.62 4.51 -4.39
CA CYS A 168 -23.62 5.42 -4.97
C CYS A 168 -22.92 6.25 -3.90
N TYR A 169 -23.67 6.78 -2.92
CA TYR A 169 -23.12 7.51 -1.80
C TYR A 169 -22.20 6.63 -0.93
N GLU A 170 -22.64 5.43 -0.55
CA GLU A 170 -21.86 4.51 0.28
C GLU A 170 -20.59 4.03 -0.44
N ARG A 171 -20.69 3.77 -1.75
CA ARG A 171 -19.53 3.43 -2.58
C ARG A 171 -18.53 4.57 -2.63
N LEU A 172 -18.99 5.81 -2.88
CA LEU A 172 -18.10 6.97 -2.87
C LEU A 172 -17.46 7.14 -1.50
N ARG A 173 -18.24 7.06 -0.43
CA ARG A 173 -17.74 7.16 0.95
C ARG A 173 -16.65 6.14 1.24
N ALA A 174 -16.82 4.88 0.81
CA ALA A 174 -15.81 3.84 0.95
C ALA A 174 -14.55 4.13 0.10
N GLN A 175 -14.73 4.64 -1.12
CA GLN A 175 -13.62 5.01 -2.00
C GLN A 175 -12.80 6.16 -1.43
N VAL A 176 -13.47 7.18 -0.88
CA VAL A 176 -12.83 8.34 -0.26
C VAL A 176 -12.15 7.94 1.05
N ALA A 177 -12.75 7.06 1.85
CA ALA A 177 -12.10 6.50 3.04
C ALA A 177 -10.79 5.76 2.70
N THR A 178 -10.78 5.01 1.59
CA THR A 178 -9.57 4.35 1.07
C THR A 178 -8.52 5.38 0.66
N LEU A 179 -8.93 6.43 -0.07
CA LEU A 179 -8.04 7.53 -0.45
C LEU A 179 -7.44 8.23 0.78
N VAL A 180 -8.27 8.61 1.75
CA VAL A 180 -7.82 9.24 3.00
C VAL A 180 -6.83 8.33 3.73
N SER A 181 -7.16 7.05 3.91
CA SER A 181 -6.27 6.09 4.55
C SER A 181 -4.93 5.96 3.83
N PHE A 182 -4.93 5.93 2.50
CA PHE A 182 -3.74 5.72 1.69
C PHE A 182 -2.82 6.95 1.69
N PHE A 183 -3.40 8.15 1.53
CA PHE A 183 -2.65 9.40 1.51
C PHE A 183 -2.28 9.92 2.90
N LYS A 184 -2.93 9.45 3.97
CA LYS A 184 -2.57 9.77 5.35
C LYS A 184 -1.12 9.39 5.69
N GLU A 185 -0.56 8.36 5.05
CA GLU A 185 0.86 8.01 5.17
C GLU A 185 1.79 9.16 4.73
N ALA A 186 1.35 10.04 3.83
CA ALA A 186 2.07 11.23 3.40
C ALA A 186 1.79 12.47 4.29
N GLY A 187 0.84 12.41 5.22
CA GLY A 187 0.52 13.48 6.18
C GLY A 187 0.04 14.84 5.64
N PRO A 188 -0.72 14.95 4.53
CA PRO A 188 -1.26 16.23 4.07
C PRO A 188 -2.50 16.66 4.89
N LYS A 189 -2.65 17.97 5.12
CA LYS A 189 -3.77 18.54 5.91
C LYS A 189 -5.14 18.26 5.28
N CYS A 190 -5.25 18.26 3.95
CA CYS A 190 -6.52 18.00 3.26
C CYS A 190 -7.12 16.61 3.55
N MET A 191 -6.31 15.63 3.97
CA MET A 191 -6.83 14.31 4.36
C MET A 191 -7.44 14.34 5.76
N GLU A 192 -7.00 15.25 6.64
CA GLU A 192 -7.62 15.47 7.95
C GLU A 192 -9.02 16.07 7.77
N ASP A 193 -9.15 17.07 6.91
CA ASP A 193 -10.44 17.72 6.59
C ASP A 193 -11.45 16.69 6.03
N LEU A 194 -11.04 15.87 5.06
CA LEU A 194 -11.87 14.78 4.51
C LEU A 194 -12.19 13.70 5.55
N GLU A 195 -11.27 13.41 6.48
CA GLU A 195 -11.53 12.45 7.56
C GLU A 195 -12.60 12.95 8.54
N GLU A 196 -12.64 14.26 8.81
CA GLU A 196 -13.70 14.89 9.60
C GLU A 196 -15.05 14.83 8.89
N GLU A 197 -15.10 15.08 7.57
CA GLU A 197 -16.32 14.91 6.76
C GLU A 197 -16.84 13.47 6.81
N LEU A 198 -15.95 12.48 6.73
CA LEU A 198 -16.32 11.06 6.82
C LEU A 198 -16.88 10.64 8.19
N LYS A 199 -16.55 11.36 9.27
CA LYS A 199 -17.01 11.09 10.65
C LYS A 199 -18.40 11.66 10.97
N GLN A 200 -18.97 12.48 10.08
CA GLN A 200 -20.28 13.08 10.32
C GLN A 200 -21.38 12.01 10.49
N ALA A 201 -22.32 12.28 11.39
CA ALA A 201 -23.44 11.38 11.70
C ALA A 201 -24.54 11.44 10.62
N VAL A 202 -24.19 11.03 9.40
CA VAL A 202 -25.02 11.14 8.19
C VAL A 202 -26.34 10.40 8.30
N ASP A 203 -26.41 9.32 9.09
CA ASP A 203 -27.65 8.56 9.32
C ASP A 203 -28.78 9.40 9.94
N THR A 204 -28.43 10.51 10.62
CA THR A 204 -29.41 11.43 11.22
C THR A 204 -29.86 12.56 10.28
N MET A 205 -29.20 12.71 9.13
CA MET A 205 -29.45 13.81 8.20
C MET A 205 -30.49 13.41 7.14
N ASN A 206 -31.27 14.40 6.70
CA ASN A 206 -32.19 14.24 5.57
C ASN A 206 -31.41 14.03 4.27
N ILE A 207 -31.90 13.16 3.39
CA ILE A 207 -31.18 12.81 2.15
C ILE A 207 -30.92 14.02 1.25
N GLU A 208 -31.84 14.99 1.19
CA GLU A 208 -31.69 16.24 0.40
C GLU A 208 -30.47 17.09 0.81
N LYS A 209 -29.98 16.90 2.05
CA LYS A 209 -28.79 17.58 2.58
C LYS A 209 -27.51 16.84 2.27
N VAL A 210 -27.60 15.53 2.02
CA VAL A 210 -26.44 14.65 1.77
C VAL A 210 -26.10 14.61 0.28
N TRP A 211 -27.12 14.48 -0.58
CA TRP A 211 -26.98 14.48 -2.05
C TRP A 211 -28.15 15.22 -2.73
N GLU A 212 -27.96 15.59 -3.99
CA GLU A 212 -29.03 16.12 -4.83
C GLU A 212 -29.99 15.01 -5.25
N LEU A 213 -31.28 15.27 -5.11
CA LEU A 213 -32.31 14.30 -5.45
C LEU A 213 -32.35 14.13 -6.97
N ARG A 214 -32.22 12.89 -7.46
CA ARG A 214 -32.46 12.61 -8.87
C ARG A 214 -33.93 12.79 -9.20
N LEU A 215 -34.19 13.47 -10.31
CA LEU A 215 -35.51 13.51 -10.93
C LEU A 215 -35.63 12.44 -12.02
N HIS A 216 -34.50 12.07 -12.63
CA HIS A 216 -34.41 11.08 -13.71
C HIS A 216 -33.25 10.08 -13.51
N GLU A 217 -33.41 8.85 -13.99
CA GLU A 217 -32.39 7.78 -13.87
C GLU A 217 -31.07 8.13 -14.57
N GLU A 218 -31.11 8.99 -15.59
CA GLU A 218 -29.97 9.38 -16.41
C GLU A 218 -29.10 10.50 -15.79
N GLU A 219 -29.59 11.17 -14.74
CA GLU A 219 -28.85 12.27 -14.10
C GLU A 219 -27.71 11.74 -13.22
N ASN A 220 -26.55 12.39 -13.26
CA ASN A 220 -25.46 12.08 -12.33
C ASN A 220 -25.82 12.56 -10.92
N ILE A 221 -25.46 11.77 -9.90
CA ILE A 221 -25.70 12.15 -8.50
C ILE A 221 -24.64 13.15 -8.08
N THR A 222 -25.09 14.33 -7.67
CA THR A 222 -24.22 15.32 -7.04
C THR A 222 -24.23 15.12 -5.52
N MET A 223 -23.05 14.97 -4.93
CA MET A 223 -22.90 14.86 -3.48
C MET A 223 -22.72 16.26 -2.86
N LYS A 224 -23.40 16.52 -1.74
CA LYS A 224 -23.34 17.82 -1.06
C LYS A 224 -22.41 17.83 0.15
N ILE A 225 -22.33 16.72 0.88
CA ILE A 225 -21.54 16.63 2.13
C ILE A 225 -20.11 16.19 1.87
N LEU A 226 -19.90 15.32 0.88
CA LEU A 226 -18.59 14.75 0.57
C LEU A 226 -18.13 15.28 -0.80
N THR A 227 -17.71 16.54 -0.81
CA THR A 227 -17.24 17.22 -2.02
C THR A 227 -15.74 17.02 -2.16
N LEU A 228 -15.31 16.30 -3.19
CA LEU A 228 -13.90 16.16 -3.51
C LEU A 228 -13.45 17.25 -4.48
N ASP A 229 -12.22 17.72 -4.27
CA ASP A 229 -11.49 18.50 -5.28
C ASP A 229 -11.37 17.69 -6.58
N ASP A 230 -11.58 18.33 -7.73
CA ASP A 230 -11.58 17.69 -9.05
C ASP A 230 -10.30 16.87 -9.30
N LYS A 231 -9.15 17.33 -8.78
CA LYS A 231 -7.87 16.62 -8.94
C LYS A 231 -7.87 15.31 -8.16
N LEU A 232 -8.43 15.30 -6.95
CA LEU A 232 -8.59 14.09 -6.15
C LEU A 232 -9.65 13.16 -6.72
N ALA A 233 -10.75 13.71 -7.23
CA ALA A 233 -11.80 12.94 -7.90
C ALA A 233 -11.26 12.19 -9.14
N ASN A 234 -10.38 12.82 -9.91
CA ASN A 234 -9.75 12.20 -11.09
C ASN A 234 -8.85 11.01 -10.75
N VAL A 235 -8.13 11.05 -9.62
CA VAL A 235 -7.25 9.93 -9.21
C VAL A 235 -7.98 8.88 -8.37
N LEU A 236 -9.15 9.20 -7.81
CA LEU A 236 -9.90 8.33 -6.90
C LEU A 236 -10.10 6.89 -7.41
N PRO A 237 -10.52 6.64 -8.67
CA PRO A 237 -10.72 5.27 -9.15
C PRO A 237 -9.41 4.49 -9.19
N GLU A 238 -8.33 5.15 -9.59
CA GLU A 238 -7.02 4.51 -9.71
C GLU A 238 -6.39 4.25 -8.34
N VAL A 239 -6.55 5.16 -7.38
CA VAL A 239 -6.16 4.96 -5.98
C VAL A 239 -6.84 3.71 -5.40
N ASN A 240 -8.16 3.58 -5.60
CA ASN A 240 -8.93 2.44 -5.12
C ASN A 240 -8.58 1.11 -5.79
N ARG A 241 -7.98 1.17 -6.99
CA ARG A 241 -7.44 0.00 -7.69
C ARG A 241 -6.04 -0.35 -7.19
N LEU A 242 -5.13 0.63 -7.17
CA LEU A 242 -3.71 0.43 -6.90
C LEU A 242 -3.39 0.26 -5.42
N GLU A 243 -4.20 0.77 -4.49
CA GLU A 243 -4.04 0.51 -3.05
C GLU A 243 -4.03 -0.99 -2.74
N LYS A 244 -4.80 -1.78 -3.48
CA LYS A 244 -4.89 -3.24 -3.33
C LYS A 244 -3.68 -3.98 -3.89
N CYS A 245 -2.85 -3.32 -4.72
CA CYS A 245 -1.64 -3.90 -5.29
C CYS A 245 -0.49 -3.77 -4.29
N ARG A 246 0.08 -4.91 -3.87
CA ARG A 246 1.13 -4.93 -2.85
C ARG A 246 2.41 -4.30 -3.37
N LEU A 247 2.77 -4.62 -4.61
CA LEU A 247 3.90 -4.00 -5.31
C LEU A 247 3.75 -2.46 -5.35
N PHE A 248 2.54 -1.96 -5.64
CA PHE A 248 2.30 -0.52 -5.64
C PHE A 248 2.44 0.09 -4.23
N ARG A 249 1.92 -0.57 -3.19
CA ARG A 249 2.13 -0.11 -1.79
C ARG A 249 3.61 -0.06 -1.40
N PHE A 250 4.41 -1.02 -1.88
CA PHE A 250 5.85 -1.01 -1.66
C PHE A 250 6.50 0.21 -2.33
N ILE A 251 6.21 0.44 -3.62
CA ILE A 251 6.69 1.60 -4.38
C ILE A 251 6.27 2.93 -3.71
N TRP A 252 5.00 3.03 -3.30
CA TRP A 252 4.45 4.19 -2.61
C TRP A 252 5.25 4.53 -1.34
N LYS A 253 5.51 3.52 -0.49
CA LYS A 253 6.28 3.69 0.75
C LYS A 253 7.73 4.09 0.51
N GLU A 254 8.37 3.54 -0.51
CA GLU A 254 9.72 3.95 -0.89
C GLU A 254 9.79 5.41 -1.35
N ILE A 255 8.81 5.83 -2.16
CA ILE A 255 8.75 7.21 -2.64
C ILE A 255 8.49 8.16 -1.49
N ILE A 256 7.55 7.87 -0.59
CA ILE A 256 7.33 8.69 0.61
C ILE A 256 8.62 8.83 1.42
N LYS A 257 9.33 7.73 1.68
CA LYS A 257 10.61 7.76 2.42
C LYS A 257 11.66 8.63 1.73
N SER A 258 11.74 8.57 0.40
CA SER A 258 12.68 9.37 -0.38
C SER A 258 12.38 10.88 -0.36
N CYS A 259 11.13 11.27 -0.09
CA CYS A 259 10.69 12.66 -0.22
C CYS A 259 11.12 13.58 0.93
N LYS A 260 11.55 13.07 2.09
CA LYS A 260 11.91 13.80 3.35
C LYS A 260 10.83 14.73 3.95
N SER A 261 10.01 15.40 3.14
CA SER A 261 8.81 16.16 3.50
C SER A 261 7.90 16.30 2.27
N PRO A 262 6.92 15.41 2.06
CA PRO A 262 5.95 15.55 0.96
C PRO A 262 5.20 16.88 1.08
N SER A 263 4.92 17.51 -0.06
CA SER A 263 4.20 18.79 -0.08
C SER A 263 2.84 18.67 0.61
N ARG A 264 2.46 19.71 1.36
CA ARG A 264 1.19 19.75 2.10
C ARG A 264 -0.02 20.13 1.25
N ASN A 265 0.20 20.56 0.00
CA ASN A 265 -0.85 20.91 -0.95
C ASN A 265 -1.21 19.72 -1.86
N ILE A 266 -2.43 19.71 -2.40
CA ILE A 266 -2.93 18.64 -3.28
C ILE A 266 -2.03 18.51 -4.51
N ASP A 267 -1.63 19.61 -5.14
CA ASP A 267 -0.79 19.59 -6.35
C ASP A 267 0.57 18.94 -6.14
N GLY A 268 1.29 19.32 -5.09
CA GLY A 268 2.58 18.73 -4.79
C GLY A 268 2.44 17.29 -4.31
N LEU A 269 1.37 16.94 -3.58
CA LEU A 269 1.10 15.55 -3.22
C LEU A 269 0.86 14.67 -4.46
N LEU A 270 0.07 15.17 -5.42
CA LEU A 270 -0.24 14.46 -6.65
C LEU A 270 0.96 14.40 -7.60
N SER A 271 1.74 15.47 -7.73
CA SER A 271 2.98 15.51 -8.54
C SER A 271 4.09 14.67 -7.92
N ASP A 272 4.41 14.98 -6.67
CA ASP A 272 5.66 14.56 -6.03
C ASP A 272 5.54 13.18 -5.41
N VAL A 273 4.34 12.69 -5.12
CA VAL A 273 4.18 11.35 -4.54
C VAL A 273 3.41 10.46 -5.51
N TRP A 274 2.13 10.78 -5.76
CA TRP A 274 1.26 9.93 -6.58
C TRP A 274 1.78 9.74 -8.01
N GLY A 275 2.08 10.82 -8.72
CA GLY A 275 2.56 10.79 -10.11
C GLY A 275 3.88 10.05 -10.25
N ARG A 276 4.81 10.24 -9.32
CA ARG A 276 6.07 9.47 -9.28
C ARG A 276 5.83 7.98 -9.02
N SER A 277 4.91 7.63 -8.12
CA SER A 277 4.57 6.24 -7.82
C SER A 277 3.92 5.54 -9.01
N VAL A 278 2.94 6.18 -9.65
CA VAL A 278 2.28 5.67 -10.86
C VAL A 278 3.30 5.50 -11.98
N SER A 279 4.11 6.52 -12.27
CA SER A 279 5.11 6.46 -13.34
C SER A 279 6.13 5.33 -13.13
N LEU A 280 6.61 5.13 -11.89
CA LEU A 280 7.52 4.02 -11.58
C LEU A 280 6.84 2.65 -11.75
N PHE A 281 5.59 2.52 -11.28
CA PHE A 281 4.81 1.29 -11.44
C PHE A 281 4.52 0.97 -12.92
N GLU A 282 4.15 1.95 -13.72
CA GLU A 282 3.93 1.81 -15.17
C GLU A 282 5.22 1.45 -15.90
N GLY A 283 6.34 2.10 -15.54
CA GLY A 283 7.66 1.77 -16.07
C GLY A 283 8.04 0.31 -15.80
N LEU A 284 7.87 -0.15 -14.56
CA LEU A 284 8.07 -1.56 -14.19
C LEU A 284 7.11 -2.49 -14.93
N SER A 285 5.84 -2.08 -15.12
CA SER A 285 4.84 -2.83 -15.89
C SER A 285 5.26 -3.03 -17.33
N SER A 286 5.74 -1.97 -17.98
CA SER A 286 6.25 -2.03 -19.36
C SER A 286 7.50 -2.92 -19.48
N GLU A 287 8.45 -2.79 -18.55
CA GLU A 287 9.66 -3.61 -18.52
C GLU A 287 9.35 -5.10 -18.27
N MET A 288 8.38 -5.40 -17.39
CA MET A 288 7.95 -6.78 -17.10
C MET A 288 7.24 -7.42 -18.30
N LYS A 289 6.37 -6.66 -18.99
CA LYS A 289 5.70 -7.12 -20.22
C LYS A 289 6.70 -7.40 -21.34
N SER A 290 7.58 -6.43 -21.62
CA SER A 290 8.60 -6.56 -22.66
C SER A 290 9.67 -7.61 -22.36
N GLY A 291 9.90 -7.91 -21.07
CA GLY A 291 10.96 -8.82 -20.64
C GLY A 291 12.34 -8.18 -20.55
N ASN A 292 12.40 -6.85 -20.66
CA ASN A 292 13.65 -6.09 -20.60
C ASN A 292 14.00 -5.69 -19.15
N ILE A 293 13.19 -6.10 -18.18
CA ILE A 293 13.40 -5.83 -16.77
C ILE A 293 14.73 -6.42 -16.29
N ARG A 294 15.52 -5.59 -15.59
CA ARG A 294 16.81 -6.02 -15.03
C ARG A 294 16.57 -6.89 -13.79
N LEU A 295 17.37 -7.94 -13.60
CA LEU A 295 17.32 -8.79 -12.40
C LEU A 295 17.46 -8.00 -11.08
N GLN A 296 18.18 -6.87 -11.11
CA GLN A 296 18.28 -5.92 -9.99
C GLN A 296 16.90 -5.40 -9.54
N LYS A 297 16.08 -4.97 -10.50
CA LYS A 297 14.72 -4.49 -10.24
C LYS A 297 13.81 -5.64 -9.81
N VAL A 298 13.98 -6.83 -10.38
CA VAL A 298 13.24 -8.03 -9.97
C VAL A 298 13.54 -8.37 -8.50
N ALA A 299 14.81 -8.34 -8.10
CA ALA A 299 15.18 -8.58 -6.71
C ALA A 299 14.60 -7.51 -5.77
N HIS A 300 14.82 -6.24 -6.07
CA HIS A 300 14.37 -5.13 -5.22
C HIS A 300 12.85 -5.09 -5.06
N PHE A 301 12.09 -5.12 -6.16
CA PHE A 301 10.64 -4.90 -6.11
C PHE A 301 9.82 -6.16 -5.85
N PHE A 302 10.27 -7.34 -6.32
CA PHE A 302 9.48 -8.57 -6.23
C PHE A 302 9.97 -9.47 -5.10
N LYS A 303 11.28 -9.68 -4.95
CA LYS A 303 11.81 -10.56 -3.88
C LYS A 303 11.55 -9.97 -2.49
N GLU A 304 11.75 -8.66 -2.31
CA GLU A 304 11.52 -7.99 -1.01
C GLU A 304 10.04 -7.90 -0.64
N THR A 305 9.14 -7.81 -1.63
CA THR A 305 7.70 -7.76 -1.38
C THR A 305 7.16 -9.13 -0.97
N SER A 306 7.46 -10.19 -1.74
CA SER A 306 7.10 -11.58 -1.40
C SER A 306 7.68 -12.57 -2.41
N SER A 307 8.10 -13.75 -1.94
CA SER A 307 8.47 -14.88 -2.81
C SER A 307 7.31 -15.83 -3.13
N ASP A 308 6.09 -15.54 -2.65
CA ASP A 308 4.91 -16.37 -2.88
C ASP A 308 4.32 -16.19 -4.29
N GLU A 309 3.90 -17.29 -4.91
CA GLU A 309 3.41 -17.31 -6.29
C GLU A 309 2.07 -16.61 -6.45
N ALA A 310 1.11 -16.86 -5.57
CA ALA A 310 -0.23 -16.27 -5.65
C ALA A 310 -0.15 -14.74 -5.51
N CYS A 311 0.71 -14.31 -4.61
CA CYS A 311 1.12 -12.95 -4.39
C CYS A 311 1.71 -12.28 -5.66
N MET A 312 2.70 -12.90 -6.31
CA MET A 312 3.28 -12.38 -7.56
C MET A 312 2.27 -12.37 -8.71
N MET A 313 1.47 -13.43 -8.85
CA MET A 313 0.41 -13.51 -9.87
C MET A 313 -0.59 -12.36 -9.73
N THR A 314 -0.96 -12.03 -8.49
CA THR A 314 -1.85 -10.90 -8.21
C THR A 314 -1.21 -9.59 -8.67
N ASP A 315 0.06 -9.32 -8.30
CA ASP A 315 0.76 -8.10 -8.71
C ASP A 315 0.92 -8.00 -10.24
N LEU A 316 1.24 -9.10 -10.93
CA LEU A 316 1.33 -9.15 -12.39
C LEU A 316 -0.02 -8.90 -13.07
N SER A 317 -1.13 -9.33 -12.47
CA SER A 317 -2.46 -9.02 -12.99
C SER A 317 -2.77 -7.52 -12.87
N PHE A 318 -2.34 -6.85 -11.80
CA PHE A 318 -2.43 -5.39 -11.66
C PHE A 318 -1.59 -4.63 -12.69
N MET A 319 -0.47 -5.21 -13.12
CA MET A 319 0.36 -4.70 -14.22
C MET A 319 -0.30 -4.93 -15.59
N GLY A 320 -1.38 -5.73 -15.66
CA GLY A 320 -2.11 -6.04 -16.88
C GLY A 320 -1.41 -7.07 -17.77
N LEU A 321 -0.73 -8.06 -17.18
CA LEU A 321 -0.28 -9.25 -17.90
C LEU A 321 -1.42 -10.26 -18.01
N GLU A 322 -1.52 -10.93 -19.16
CA GLU A 322 -2.38 -12.11 -19.32
C GLU A 322 -1.93 -13.25 -18.42
N GLU A 323 -2.86 -14.11 -18.01
CA GLU A 323 -2.63 -15.15 -17.00
C GLU A 323 -1.45 -16.08 -17.36
N GLU A 324 -1.34 -16.52 -18.61
CA GLU A 324 -0.27 -17.43 -19.05
C GLU A 324 1.09 -16.74 -19.11
N ALA A 325 1.13 -15.50 -19.60
CA ALA A 325 2.35 -14.68 -19.57
C ALA A 325 2.79 -14.40 -18.13
N ALA A 326 1.83 -14.12 -17.23
CA ALA A 326 2.08 -13.92 -15.82
C ALA A 326 2.65 -15.19 -15.16
N LYS A 327 2.08 -16.37 -15.42
CA LYS A 327 2.61 -17.66 -14.95
C LYS A 327 4.04 -17.88 -15.41
N GLN A 328 4.34 -17.58 -16.67
CA GLN A 328 5.71 -17.71 -17.19
C GLN A 328 6.69 -16.76 -16.49
N ARG A 329 6.29 -15.50 -16.27
CA ARG A 329 7.10 -14.52 -15.53
C ARG A 329 7.29 -14.92 -14.07
N CYS A 330 6.25 -15.42 -13.40
CA CYS A 330 6.34 -15.97 -12.05
C CYS A 330 7.37 -17.10 -11.96
N LYS A 331 7.33 -18.06 -12.88
CA LYS A 331 8.33 -19.15 -12.93
C LYS A 331 9.75 -18.62 -13.13
N GLN A 332 9.95 -17.66 -14.02
CA GLN A 332 11.26 -17.03 -14.22
C GLN A 332 11.77 -16.35 -12.94
N MET A 333 10.90 -15.63 -12.23
CA MET A 333 11.25 -14.99 -10.96
C MET A 333 11.54 -16.02 -9.86
N GLN A 334 10.74 -17.08 -9.74
CA GLN A 334 10.98 -18.19 -8.80
C GLN A 334 12.33 -18.87 -9.05
N HIS A 335 12.64 -19.18 -10.31
CA HIS A 335 13.95 -19.75 -10.67
C HIS A 335 15.08 -18.81 -10.24
N PHE A 336 14.93 -17.51 -10.52
CA PHE A 336 15.90 -16.50 -10.10
C PHE A 336 16.03 -16.41 -8.56
N PHE A 337 14.92 -16.48 -7.80
CA PHE A 337 14.96 -16.46 -6.34
C PHE A 337 15.62 -17.72 -5.77
N SER A 338 15.39 -18.88 -6.39
CA SER A 338 16.00 -20.16 -6.01
C SER A 338 17.50 -20.26 -6.31
N LEU A 339 18.04 -19.33 -7.12
CA LEU A 339 19.46 -19.34 -7.50
C LEU A 339 20.37 -19.17 -6.28
N GLU A 340 19.94 -18.40 -5.28
CA GLU A 340 20.69 -18.22 -4.03
C GLU A 340 20.77 -19.52 -3.21
N ASP A 341 19.65 -20.25 -3.11
CA ASP A 341 19.62 -21.54 -2.43
C ASP A 341 20.41 -22.60 -3.21
N ALA A 342 20.34 -22.57 -4.55
CA ALA A 342 21.13 -23.45 -5.41
C ALA A 342 22.63 -23.19 -5.24
N TYR A 343 23.07 -21.93 -5.17
CA TYR A 343 24.45 -21.56 -4.88
C TYR A 343 24.90 -22.03 -3.49
N ARG A 344 24.08 -21.81 -2.46
CA ARG A 344 24.38 -22.28 -1.09
C ARG A 344 24.50 -23.80 -1.05
N GLY A 345 23.58 -24.51 -1.70
CA GLY A 345 23.60 -25.96 -1.84
C GLY A 345 24.87 -26.45 -2.55
N ALA A 346 25.20 -25.84 -3.69
CA ALA A 346 26.41 -26.16 -4.44
C ALA A 346 27.68 -25.96 -3.61
N THR A 347 27.75 -24.86 -2.84
CA THR A 347 28.89 -24.56 -1.96
C THR A 347 29.06 -25.62 -0.88
N VAL A 348 27.96 -26.08 -0.26
CA VAL A 348 28.00 -27.14 0.76
C VAL A 348 28.42 -28.47 0.13
N ILE A 349 27.88 -28.83 -1.03
CA ILE A 349 28.25 -30.06 -1.75
C ILE A 349 29.73 -30.04 -2.15
N MET A 350 30.25 -28.90 -2.60
CA MET A 350 31.68 -28.74 -2.91
C MET A 350 32.57 -28.91 -1.66
N ARG A 351 32.14 -28.43 -0.49
CA ARG A 351 32.83 -28.74 0.77
C ARG A 351 32.79 -30.23 1.10
N CYS A 352 31.66 -30.90 0.90
CA CYS A 352 31.59 -32.35 1.08
C CYS A 352 32.50 -33.12 0.11
N LYS A 353 32.66 -32.65 -1.13
CA LYS A 353 33.63 -33.20 -2.09
C LYS A 353 35.05 -33.14 -1.53
N GLU A 354 35.42 -32.02 -0.92
CA GLU A 354 36.73 -31.81 -0.28
C GLU A 354 36.89 -32.68 0.99
N ASP A 355 35.93 -32.61 1.91
CA ASP A 355 35.99 -33.28 3.22
C ASP A 355 35.96 -34.81 3.13
N PHE A 356 35.20 -35.37 2.17
CA PHE A 356 35.06 -36.81 1.98
C PHE A 356 35.85 -37.35 0.78
N HIS A 357 36.66 -36.51 0.13
CA HIS A 357 37.48 -36.87 -1.04
C HIS A 357 36.69 -37.55 -2.16
N LEU A 358 35.48 -37.05 -2.45
CA LEU A 358 34.60 -37.63 -3.45
C LEU A 358 35.11 -37.35 -4.87
N THR A 359 35.12 -38.38 -5.73
CA THR A 359 35.54 -38.29 -7.13
C THR A 359 34.34 -38.38 -8.08
N GLY A 360 34.33 -37.61 -9.17
CA GLY A 360 33.25 -37.59 -10.15
C GLY A 360 33.20 -36.29 -10.93
N ASP A 361 32.15 -36.09 -11.73
CA ASP A 361 31.90 -34.86 -12.46
C ASP A 361 31.12 -33.86 -11.60
N PHE A 362 31.75 -32.72 -11.28
CA PHE A 362 31.18 -31.61 -10.53
C PHE A 362 31.12 -30.32 -11.36
N GLN A 363 31.38 -30.39 -12.68
CA GLN A 363 31.50 -29.21 -13.55
C GLN A 363 30.25 -28.31 -13.50
N THR A 364 29.05 -28.89 -13.36
CA THR A 364 27.81 -28.11 -13.24
C THR A 364 27.75 -27.30 -11.94
N LEU A 365 28.22 -27.85 -10.83
CA LEU A 365 28.25 -27.16 -9.54
C LEU A 365 29.36 -26.11 -9.51
N GLU A 366 30.52 -26.42 -10.09
CA GLU A 366 31.62 -25.48 -10.30
C GLU A 366 31.16 -24.31 -11.19
N ALA A 367 30.51 -24.59 -12.33
CA ALA A 367 29.95 -23.55 -13.19
C ALA A 367 28.85 -22.72 -12.51
N LEU A 368 28.02 -23.31 -11.64
CA LEU A 368 27.00 -22.59 -10.88
C LEU A 368 27.63 -21.67 -9.83
N ILE A 369 28.68 -22.14 -9.16
CA ILE A 369 29.46 -21.34 -8.21
C ILE A 369 30.21 -20.24 -8.96
N ASP A 370 30.89 -20.54 -10.06
CA ASP A 370 31.60 -19.58 -10.89
C ASP A 370 30.66 -18.54 -11.50
N LEU A 371 29.49 -18.96 -12.01
CA LEU A 371 28.46 -18.03 -12.46
C LEU A 371 28.07 -17.14 -11.29
N THR A 372 27.79 -17.70 -10.12
CA THR A 372 27.39 -16.90 -8.96
C THR A 372 28.53 -16.11 -8.33
N ASP A 373 29.80 -16.46 -8.52
CA ASP A 373 31.00 -15.81 -7.97
C ASP A 373 31.54 -14.72 -8.92
N CYS A 374 31.54 -14.98 -10.23
CA CYS A 374 31.63 -13.94 -11.27
C CYS A 374 30.45 -12.97 -11.18
N HIS A 375 29.26 -13.44 -10.80
CA HIS A 375 28.10 -12.61 -10.47
C HIS A 375 28.08 -12.14 -9.00
N ALA A 376 28.95 -12.62 -8.10
CA ALA A 376 29.13 -12.09 -6.73
C ALA A 376 29.98 -10.81 -6.74
N GLN A 377 30.61 -10.53 -7.88
CA GLN A 377 31.07 -9.21 -8.27
C GLN A 377 29.94 -8.28 -8.76
N LEU A 378 28.66 -8.66 -8.67
CA LEU A 378 27.58 -7.71 -8.82
C LEU A 378 27.24 -7.07 -7.47
N PRO A 379 27.52 -5.76 -7.29
CA PRO A 379 27.21 -5.05 -6.06
C PRO A 379 25.75 -5.15 -5.63
N TRP A 380 24.80 -5.42 -6.55
CA TRP A 380 23.37 -5.39 -6.28
C TRP A 380 22.86 -6.50 -5.34
N LEU A 381 23.48 -7.70 -5.27
CA LEU A 381 23.08 -8.77 -4.34
C LEU A 381 23.51 -8.49 -2.88
N LYS A 382 24.67 -7.82 -2.70
CA LYS A 382 25.08 -7.25 -1.40
C LYS A 382 24.29 -5.99 -1.07
N VAL A 383 24.04 -5.15 -2.07
CA VAL A 383 23.21 -3.96 -1.94
C VAL A 383 21.79 -4.34 -1.54
N VAL A 384 21.12 -5.35 -2.08
CA VAL A 384 19.79 -5.79 -1.58
C VAL A 384 19.81 -6.20 -0.09
N ARG A 385 20.98 -6.63 0.42
CA ARG A 385 21.20 -6.92 1.85
C ARG A 385 21.56 -5.67 2.68
N GLU A 386 22.02 -4.60 2.03
CA GLU A 386 22.54 -3.36 2.62
C GLU A 386 21.67 -2.12 2.27
N SER A 387 20.67 -2.25 1.39
CA SER A 387 19.80 -1.21 0.82
C SER A 387 18.57 -0.96 1.66
N HIS A 388 18.68 -1.17 2.95
CA HIS A 388 17.87 -0.42 3.90
C HIS A 388 18.42 1.01 4.01
N GLY A 389 18.22 1.82 2.96
CA GLY A 389 18.31 3.28 3.03
C GLY A 389 19.68 3.92 3.33
N SER A 390 20.81 3.23 3.12
CA SER A 390 22.14 3.72 3.56
C SER A 390 23.14 4.03 2.43
N MET A 391 22.90 3.63 1.17
CA MET A 391 23.93 3.67 0.12
C MET A 391 24.50 5.07 -0.21
N GLU A 392 23.68 6.12 -0.16
CA GLU A 392 24.14 7.49 -0.41
C GLU A 392 24.98 8.03 0.76
N VAL A 393 24.58 7.70 1.99
CA VAL A 393 25.27 8.10 3.22
C VAL A 393 26.57 7.30 3.38
N ASP A 394 26.59 6.03 3.03
CA ASP A 394 27.75 5.14 3.17
C ASP A 394 28.89 5.47 2.19
N ALA A 395 28.56 5.82 0.94
CA ALA A 395 29.58 6.21 -0.05
C ALA A 395 30.25 7.54 0.34
N LEU A 396 29.47 8.52 0.81
CA LEU A 396 29.98 9.81 1.28
C LEU A 396 30.78 9.67 2.58
N THR A 397 30.28 8.89 3.54
CA THR A 397 30.96 8.60 4.81
C THR A 397 32.26 7.83 4.57
N LEU A 398 32.28 6.89 3.64
CA LEU A 398 33.49 6.17 3.27
C LEU A 398 34.54 7.12 2.64
N ALA A 399 34.15 7.99 1.71
CA ALA A 399 35.08 8.98 1.15
C ALA A 399 35.63 9.94 2.22
N GLU A 400 34.81 10.37 3.16
CA GLU A 400 35.25 11.18 4.30
C GLU A 400 36.24 10.43 5.20
N ASN A 401 35.98 9.15 5.49
CA ASN A 401 36.91 8.33 6.29
C ASN A 401 38.24 8.10 5.57
N ILE A 402 38.22 7.88 4.25
CA ILE A 402 39.43 7.79 3.42
C ILE A 402 40.23 9.09 3.49
N ASN A 403 39.55 10.23 3.36
CA ASN A 403 40.17 11.53 3.47
C ASN A 403 40.83 11.77 4.84
N ARG A 404 40.18 11.34 5.93
CA ARG A 404 40.67 11.53 7.30
C ARG A 404 41.80 10.58 7.70
N GLY A 405 41.86 9.37 7.15
CA GLY A 405 42.75 8.32 7.68
C GLY A 405 43.16 7.22 6.69
N GLY A 406 42.88 7.39 5.40
CA GLY A 406 43.28 6.45 4.36
C GLY A 406 44.80 6.43 4.13
N ARG A 407 45.32 5.26 3.78
CA ARG A 407 46.71 5.06 3.36
C ARG A 407 46.77 4.29 2.05
N TYR A 408 47.11 4.97 0.97
CA TYR A 408 47.38 4.32 -0.31
C TYR A 408 48.74 3.66 -0.28
N GLU A 409 48.84 2.48 -0.85
CA GLU A 409 50.06 1.72 -0.99
C GLU A 409 50.20 1.28 -2.46
N VAL A 410 51.35 1.61 -3.06
CA VAL A 410 51.71 1.25 -4.43
C VAL A 410 52.98 0.42 -4.38
N THR A 411 52.87 -0.87 -4.69
CA THR A 411 53.96 -1.84 -4.67
C THR A 411 53.60 -3.05 -5.49
N MET A 412 54.58 -3.69 -6.11
CA MET A 412 54.40 -5.03 -6.67
C MET A 412 54.09 -6.06 -5.58
N ASN A 413 53.05 -6.86 -5.81
CA ASN A 413 52.72 -7.99 -4.96
C ASN A 413 53.57 -9.20 -5.37
N HIS A 414 54.68 -9.45 -4.67
CA HIS A 414 55.51 -10.63 -4.91
C HIS A 414 55.00 -11.79 -4.04
N ASP A 415 53.88 -12.40 -4.43
CA ASP A 415 53.53 -13.71 -3.88
C ASP A 415 54.40 -14.76 -4.56
N ALA A 416 55.19 -15.49 -3.75
CA ALA A 416 56.35 -16.25 -4.19
C ALA A 416 56.07 -17.49 -5.08
N ASN A 417 54.84 -17.69 -5.55
CA ASN A 417 54.39 -18.93 -6.21
C ASN A 417 53.63 -18.77 -7.54
N GLN A 418 53.63 -17.60 -8.18
CA GLN A 418 52.97 -17.45 -9.50
C GLN A 418 53.92 -16.90 -10.56
N ALA A 419 54.00 -17.64 -11.67
CA ALA A 419 54.73 -17.28 -12.87
C ALA A 419 54.15 -15.99 -13.47
N ARG A 420 55.02 -15.00 -13.74
CA ARG A 420 54.83 -13.82 -14.60
C ARG A 420 53.36 -13.51 -14.95
N GLU A 421 52.61 -12.97 -14.00
CA GLU A 421 51.43 -12.17 -14.35
C GLU A 421 51.88 -10.77 -14.74
N ASP A 422 51.28 -10.22 -15.79
CA ASP A 422 51.53 -8.87 -16.26
C ASP A 422 51.14 -7.84 -15.18
N CYS A 423 52.05 -6.91 -14.89
CA CYS A 423 51.80 -5.82 -13.94
C CYS A 423 50.58 -5.02 -14.36
N ASN A 424 49.57 -4.95 -13.49
CA ASN A 424 48.36 -4.18 -13.73
C ASN A 424 47.93 -3.37 -12.50
N MET A 425 46.99 -2.45 -12.68
CA MET A 425 46.58 -1.51 -11.63
C MET A 425 46.06 -2.18 -10.35
N ASN A 426 45.31 -3.29 -10.50
CA ASN A 426 44.76 -4.05 -9.37
C ASN A 426 45.86 -4.77 -8.58
N SER A 427 46.92 -5.21 -9.26
CA SER A 427 48.05 -5.89 -8.63
C SER A 427 48.94 -4.95 -7.81
N VAL A 428 49.03 -3.66 -8.19
CA VAL A 428 49.98 -2.72 -7.58
C VAL A 428 49.39 -1.76 -6.57
N MET A 429 48.11 -1.39 -6.69
CA MET A 429 47.51 -0.31 -5.91
C MET A 429 46.46 -0.83 -4.94
N LYS A 430 46.67 -0.57 -3.64
CA LYS A 430 45.72 -0.89 -2.57
C LYS A 430 45.57 0.30 -1.63
N LEU A 431 44.39 0.49 -1.06
CA LEU A 431 44.15 1.45 0.01
C LEU A 431 43.91 0.69 1.31
N HIS A 432 44.49 1.20 2.39
CA HIS A 432 44.25 0.74 3.75
C HIS A 432 43.46 1.78 4.53
N LEU A 433 42.45 1.36 5.27
CA LEU A 433 41.65 2.22 6.12
C LEU A 433 41.26 1.46 7.39
N LYS A 434 41.28 2.11 8.54
CA LYS A 434 40.80 1.49 9.78
C LYS A 434 39.27 1.60 9.87
N ASN A 435 38.59 0.51 10.18
CA ASN A 435 37.16 0.54 10.49
C ASN A 435 36.91 1.12 11.90
N SER A 436 35.63 1.31 12.26
CA SER A 436 35.21 1.83 13.57
C SER A 436 35.63 0.96 14.76
N GLN A 437 36.02 -0.30 14.51
CA GLN A 437 36.53 -1.25 15.51
C GLN A 437 38.07 -1.26 15.57
N GLY A 438 38.74 -0.44 14.76
CA GLY A 438 40.21 -0.30 14.72
C GLY A 438 40.93 -1.31 13.84
N GLU A 439 40.20 -2.22 13.18
CA GLU A 439 40.76 -3.22 12.27
C GLU A 439 41.11 -2.60 10.91
N LEU A 440 42.18 -3.09 10.28
CA LEU A 440 42.66 -2.58 9.00
C LEU A 440 41.93 -3.24 7.83
N CYS A 441 41.08 -2.48 7.14
CA CYS A 441 40.42 -2.89 5.92
C CYS A 441 41.27 -2.57 4.68
N HIS A 442 41.14 -3.39 3.64
CA HIS A 442 41.85 -3.26 2.37
C HIS A 442 40.86 -3.00 1.23
N TYR A 443 41.16 -2.01 0.39
CA TYR A 443 40.38 -1.68 -0.80
C TYR A 443 41.28 -1.76 -2.05
N SER A 444 40.83 -2.52 -3.04
CA SER A 444 41.47 -2.63 -4.35
C SER A 444 41.23 -1.40 -5.22
N TYR A 445 42.02 -1.25 -6.29
CA TYR A 445 41.78 -0.20 -7.30
C TYR A 445 40.35 -0.21 -7.85
N GLN A 446 39.81 -1.38 -8.22
CA GLN A 446 38.43 -1.50 -8.73
C GLN A 446 37.41 -0.99 -7.71
N GLN A 447 37.51 -1.38 -6.45
CA GLN A 447 36.59 -0.92 -5.41
C GLN A 447 36.62 0.60 -5.21
N LEU A 448 37.79 1.24 -5.36
CA LEU A 448 37.94 2.68 -5.25
C LEU A 448 37.42 3.42 -6.49
N ARG A 449 37.54 2.82 -7.68
CA ARG A 449 36.93 3.32 -8.92
C ARG A 449 35.40 3.25 -8.86
N ASP A 450 34.86 2.17 -8.30
CA ASP A 450 33.44 2.00 -8.09
C ASP A 450 32.92 3.03 -7.07
N LEU A 451 33.68 3.27 -5.98
CA LEU A 451 33.39 4.33 -5.02
C LEU A 451 33.36 5.71 -5.69
N GLN A 452 34.36 6.04 -6.51
CA GLN A 452 34.39 7.29 -7.27
C GLN A 452 33.17 7.41 -8.20
N SER A 453 32.80 6.33 -8.91
CA SER A 453 31.65 6.31 -9.82
C SER A 453 30.33 6.52 -9.08
N LYS A 454 30.16 5.87 -7.91
CA LYS A 454 28.98 6.03 -7.05
C LYS A 454 28.84 7.47 -6.54
N ILE A 455 29.93 8.07 -6.06
CA ILE A 455 29.90 9.43 -5.54
C ILE A 455 29.65 10.47 -6.63
N MET A 456 30.18 10.26 -7.84
CA MET A 456 29.95 11.14 -8.99
C MET A 456 28.47 11.19 -9.42
N LEU A 457 27.70 10.13 -9.18
CA LEU A 457 26.25 10.10 -9.45
C LEU A 457 25.44 10.88 -8.39
N VAL A 458 25.92 10.92 -7.14
CA VAL A 458 25.22 11.52 -5.99
C VAL A 458 25.59 13.01 -5.79
N ALA A 459 26.71 13.46 -6.34
CA ALA A 459 27.24 14.82 -6.13
C ALA A 459 26.33 15.98 -6.58
N GLY A 460 25.31 15.72 -7.42
CA GLY A 460 24.33 16.72 -7.86
C GLY A 460 23.28 17.12 -6.80
N GLN A 461 23.15 16.37 -5.71
CA GLN A 461 22.04 16.50 -4.75
C GLN A 461 22.47 16.89 -3.31
N ALA A 462 23.77 17.02 -3.03
CA ALA A 462 24.30 17.25 -1.69
C ALA A 462 25.33 18.39 -1.65
N GLU A 463 24.87 19.64 -1.48
CA GLU A 463 25.76 20.82 -1.37
C GLU A 463 26.76 20.74 -0.21
N VAL A 464 26.40 20.07 0.90
CA VAL A 464 27.21 20.01 2.14
C VAL A 464 28.45 19.13 2.02
N ALA A 465 28.45 18.11 1.15
CA ALA A 465 29.54 17.13 1.03
C ALA A 465 30.52 17.41 -0.12
N ARG A 466 30.29 18.45 -0.93
CA ARG A 466 31.02 18.73 -2.18
C ARG A 466 32.54 18.82 -2.01
N GLY A 467 33.00 19.42 -0.89
CA GLY A 467 34.44 19.54 -0.58
C GLY A 467 35.13 18.21 -0.29
N GLN A 468 34.49 17.31 0.47
CA GLN A 468 35.04 15.98 0.77
C GLN A 468 35.09 15.10 -0.49
N ILE A 469 34.04 15.19 -1.32
CA ILE A 469 33.99 14.50 -2.62
C ILE A 469 35.13 14.96 -3.53
N GLN A 470 35.34 16.27 -3.64
CA GLN A 470 36.40 16.83 -4.48
C GLN A 470 37.79 16.41 -3.97
N MET A 471 38.03 16.48 -2.67
CA MET A 471 39.32 16.11 -2.07
C MET A 471 39.68 14.64 -2.32
N PHE A 472 38.71 13.72 -2.14
CA PHE A 472 38.90 12.30 -2.46
C PHE A 472 39.19 12.11 -3.95
N THR A 473 38.36 12.71 -4.81
CA THR A 473 38.41 12.52 -6.28
C THR A 473 39.72 13.03 -6.87
N GLU A 474 40.21 14.20 -6.42
CA GLU A 474 41.47 14.76 -6.90
C GLU A 474 42.68 13.93 -6.45
N LEU A 475 42.73 13.55 -5.17
CA LEU A 475 43.85 12.75 -4.65
C LEU A 475 43.86 11.36 -5.28
N PHE A 476 42.70 10.71 -5.40
CA PHE A 476 42.58 9.42 -6.06
C PHE A 476 43.06 9.48 -7.51
N SER A 477 42.67 10.51 -8.25
CA SER A 477 43.10 10.70 -9.64
C SER A 477 44.62 10.89 -9.77
N ALA A 478 45.24 11.64 -8.86
CA ALA A 478 46.69 11.81 -8.81
C ALA A 478 47.41 10.47 -8.53
N ILE A 479 46.89 9.67 -7.60
CA ILE A 479 47.46 8.36 -7.25
C ILE A 479 47.28 7.34 -8.38
N VAL A 480 46.16 7.39 -9.11
CA VAL A 480 45.95 6.58 -10.31
C VAL A 480 46.97 6.95 -11.39
N ARG A 481 47.25 8.25 -11.59
CA ARG A 481 48.33 8.68 -12.51
C ARG A 481 49.68 8.11 -12.08
N TYR A 482 50.07 8.33 -10.83
CA TYR A 482 51.30 7.78 -10.24
C TYR A 482 51.43 6.27 -10.49
N SER A 483 50.36 5.53 -10.21
CA SER A 483 50.34 4.07 -10.31
C SER A 483 50.44 3.59 -11.77
N LYS A 484 49.90 4.34 -12.74
CA LYS A 484 50.06 4.01 -14.18
C LYS A 484 51.52 4.09 -14.60
N ILE A 485 52.21 5.16 -14.19
CA ILE A 485 53.65 5.34 -14.47
C ILE A 485 54.46 4.23 -13.80
N TYR A 486 54.11 3.85 -12.57
CA TYR A 486 54.74 2.73 -11.87
C TYR A 486 54.57 1.40 -12.60
N VAL A 487 53.34 1.07 -13.04
CA VAL A 487 53.05 -0.13 -13.84
C VAL A 487 53.89 -0.16 -15.11
N GLU A 488 53.99 0.98 -15.80
CA GLU A 488 54.77 1.12 -17.03
C GLU A 488 56.27 0.90 -16.78
N LEU A 489 56.82 1.50 -15.72
CA LEU A 489 58.22 1.29 -15.27
C LEU A 489 58.50 -0.16 -14.85
N CYS A 490 57.52 -0.84 -14.25
CA CYS A 490 57.63 -2.26 -13.95
C CYS A 490 57.67 -3.11 -15.22
N ASN A 491 56.82 -2.78 -16.21
CA ASN A 491 56.71 -3.50 -17.47
C ASN A 491 57.90 -3.24 -18.42
N THR A 492 58.58 -2.09 -18.30
CA THR A 492 59.86 -1.84 -19.01
C THR A 492 61.05 -2.59 -18.42
N GLY A 493 60.86 -3.37 -17.34
CA GLY A 493 61.89 -4.23 -16.77
C GLY A 493 62.91 -3.51 -15.87
N CYS A 494 62.65 -2.27 -15.46
CA CYS A 494 63.57 -1.52 -14.60
C CYS A 494 63.69 -2.17 -13.20
N LEU A 495 64.90 -2.65 -12.85
CA LEU A 495 65.16 -3.38 -11.61
C LEU A 495 64.95 -2.52 -10.35
N LEU A 496 65.13 -1.20 -10.45
CA LEU A 496 64.94 -0.26 -9.34
C LEU A 496 63.50 -0.30 -8.81
N PHE A 497 62.52 -0.50 -9.69
CA PHE A 497 61.11 -0.45 -9.34
C PHE A 497 60.52 -1.79 -8.87
N LYS A 498 61.28 -2.90 -8.97
CA LYS A 498 60.81 -4.23 -8.52
C LYS A 498 60.53 -4.31 -7.02
N LYS A 499 61.36 -3.66 -6.19
CA LYS A 499 61.21 -3.63 -4.72
C LYS A 499 60.76 -2.26 -4.21
N TRP A 500 60.38 -1.39 -5.14
CA TRP A 500 59.91 -0.06 -4.83
C TRP A 500 58.51 -0.14 -4.23
N LYS A 501 58.34 0.54 -3.09
CA LYS A 501 57.08 0.60 -2.37
C LYS A 501 56.85 2.02 -1.88
N THR A 502 55.75 2.61 -2.34
CA THR A 502 55.31 3.95 -1.92
C THR A 502 54.06 3.87 -1.07
N ARG A 503 54.00 4.65 0.00
CA ARG A 503 52.80 4.86 0.80
C ARG A 503 52.44 6.33 0.88
N PHE A 504 51.20 6.66 0.54
CA PHE A 504 50.63 8.00 0.65
C PHE A 504 49.58 8.03 1.74
N PHE A 505 49.65 9.00 2.65
CA PHE A 505 48.79 9.09 3.82
C PHE A 505 47.85 10.30 3.70
N CYS A 506 46.54 10.07 3.67
CA CYS A 506 45.52 11.09 3.38
C CYS A 506 45.28 12.06 4.55
N GLY A 507 45.34 11.55 5.79
CA GLY A 507 45.07 12.33 7.00
C GLY A 507 46.25 13.19 7.49
N ASP A 508 46.13 13.67 8.74
CA ASP A 508 47.12 14.52 9.40
C ASP A 508 48.33 13.73 9.91
N HIS A 509 49.11 13.23 8.96
CA HIS A 509 50.43 12.64 9.22
C HIS A 509 51.53 13.68 9.04
N LEU A 510 52.51 13.69 9.96
CA LEU A 510 53.70 14.56 9.88
C LEU A 510 54.52 14.34 8.59
N LYS A 511 54.51 13.11 8.07
CA LYS A 511 55.21 12.70 6.85
C LYS A 511 54.20 11.99 5.96
N LYS A 512 53.77 12.67 4.90
CA LYS A 512 52.62 12.24 4.08
C LYS A 512 52.98 11.23 2.99
N VAL A 513 54.27 11.08 2.68
CA VAL A 513 54.77 10.11 1.69
C VAL A 513 55.93 9.33 2.26
N HIS A 514 55.93 8.02 2.05
CA HIS A 514 57.03 7.12 2.40
C HIS A 514 57.41 6.27 1.19
N ILE A 515 58.66 6.31 0.78
CA ILE A 515 59.20 5.53 -0.34
C ILE A 515 60.29 4.59 0.19
N SER A 516 60.21 3.32 -0.17
CA SER A 516 61.20 2.31 0.22
C SER A 516 61.61 1.47 -0.98
N PHE A 517 62.88 1.04 -1.01
CA PHE A 517 63.50 0.35 -2.15
C PHE A 517 63.83 -1.12 -1.86
N GLY A 518 63.28 -1.68 -0.77
CA GLY A 518 63.55 -3.06 -0.31
C GLY A 518 64.26 -3.13 1.03
N SER A 519 64.66 -4.34 1.43
CA SER A 519 65.26 -4.63 2.74
C SER A 519 66.66 -4.03 2.87
N GLY A 520 66.84 -3.10 3.82
CA GLY A 520 68.15 -2.59 4.25
C GLY A 520 68.33 -1.07 4.14
N THR A 521 67.46 -0.36 3.42
CA THR A 521 67.52 1.11 3.31
C THR A 521 66.41 1.78 4.13
N PRO A 522 66.70 2.82 4.93
CA PRO A 522 65.67 3.62 5.59
C PRO A 522 64.69 4.18 4.55
N ALA A 523 63.39 4.20 4.87
CA ALA A 523 62.39 4.77 3.98
C ALA A 523 62.65 6.28 3.81
N MET A 524 62.66 6.75 2.55
CA MET A 524 62.65 8.17 2.26
C MET A 524 61.28 8.72 2.62
N THR A 525 61.24 9.83 3.35
CA THR A 525 59.99 10.43 3.82
C THR A 525 59.81 11.83 3.26
N GLY A 526 58.64 12.11 2.71
CA GLY A 526 58.25 13.43 2.23
C GLY A 526 57.98 14.44 3.37
N SER A 527 57.56 15.65 3.00
CA SER A 527 57.22 16.74 3.92
C SER A 527 55.78 16.60 4.47
N SER A 528 55.35 17.56 5.29
CA SER A 528 53.97 17.70 5.78
C SER A 528 53.04 18.43 4.78
N GLN A 529 53.54 18.81 3.60
CA GLN A 529 52.79 19.51 2.55
C GLN A 529 51.63 18.67 2.00
N ASN A 530 50.74 19.28 1.21
CA ASN A 530 49.59 18.61 0.63
C ASN A 530 49.99 17.29 -0.07
N VAL A 531 49.30 16.19 0.27
CA VAL A 531 49.64 14.85 -0.23
C VAL A 531 49.58 14.80 -1.76
N LYS A 532 48.59 15.48 -2.36
CA LYS A 532 48.40 15.52 -3.81
C LYS A 532 49.58 16.19 -4.51
N GLU A 533 50.05 17.33 -4.01
CA GLU A 533 51.22 18.03 -4.57
C GLU A 533 52.47 17.15 -4.53
N GLN A 534 52.67 16.41 -3.45
CA GLN A 534 53.78 15.46 -3.34
C GLN A 534 53.63 14.29 -4.33
N VAL A 535 52.42 13.73 -4.47
CA VAL A 535 52.12 12.70 -5.48
C VAL A 535 52.44 13.24 -6.88
N ASP A 536 52.07 14.48 -7.17
CA ASP A 536 52.29 15.09 -8.48
C ASP A 536 53.78 15.33 -8.78
N LEU A 537 54.54 15.84 -7.80
CA LEU A 537 55.99 16.02 -7.92
C LEU A 537 56.71 14.70 -8.18
N ILE A 538 56.38 13.66 -7.42
CA ILE A 538 57.02 12.34 -7.58
C ILE A 538 56.60 11.70 -8.91
N SER A 539 55.33 11.85 -9.31
CA SER A 539 54.85 11.36 -10.61
C SER A 539 55.62 12.00 -11.76
N ASN A 540 55.86 13.31 -11.72
CA ASN A 540 56.62 14.01 -12.76
C ASN A 540 58.09 13.53 -12.81
N PHE A 541 58.70 13.30 -11.65
CA PHE A 541 60.03 12.70 -11.56
C PHE A 541 60.05 11.28 -12.17
N MET A 542 59.07 10.44 -11.82
CA MET A 542 58.98 9.08 -12.36
C MET A 542 58.69 9.05 -13.86
N GLU A 543 57.90 9.99 -14.39
CA GLU A 543 57.70 10.15 -15.83
C GLU A 543 59.01 10.54 -16.53
N GLN A 544 59.81 11.42 -15.94
CA GLN A 544 61.13 11.76 -16.48
C GLN A 544 62.07 10.55 -16.46
N CYS A 545 62.13 9.79 -15.37
CA CYS A 545 62.88 8.54 -15.30
C CYS A 545 62.41 7.53 -16.35
N LEU A 546 61.10 7.41 -16.57
CA LEU A 546 60.54 6.51 -17.59
C LEU A 546 60.91 6.95 -19.01
N LYS A 547 60.94 8.27 -19.29
CA LYS A 547 61.39 8.81 -20.58
C LYS A 547 62.87 8.59 -20.82
N GLU A 548 63.71 8.72 -19.80
CA GLU A 548 65.17 8.48 -19.89
C GLU A 548 65.52 6.99 -19.97
N TRP A 549 64.69 6.12 -19.37
CA TRP A 549 64.88 4.67 -19.40
C TRP A 549 64.46 4.02 -20.73
N ARG A 550 63.50 4.64 -21.42
CA ARG A 550 63.07 4.27 -22.77
C ARG A 550 64.09 4.71 -23.79
#